data_AF-A0A8H7NUS0-F1
#
_entry.id   AF-A0A8H7NUS0-F1
#
_cell.length_a   1.000
_cell.length_b   1.000
_cell.length_c   1.000
_cell.angle_alpha   90.00
_cell.angle_beta   90.00
_cell.angle_gamma   90.00
#
_symmetry.space_group_name_H-M   'P 1'
#
loop_
_entity.id
_entity.type
_entity.pdbx_description
1 polymer ?
#
loop_
_entity_poly.entity_id
_entity_poly.type
_entity_poly.pdbx_seq_one_letter_code
_entity_poly.pdbx_strand_id
1 'polypeptide(L)'
;MFFRIDAFAQRLELALQALPWHFLWCSMACKFGLLIGISSFILDSAALAYKTLEAWNLLGVLPDVLSRSIEILPMRFYKLPGGVEPARTVHLIPPEDPTPDTPYINARLLGQAKTEQILREHLAKYGCHVERGTELLSLEQNDGHVVAHLVKHSGDEEVNESVVSRWLVGTDGARGTVRKQLGLTFLGRVFVAGDAAHVHSPTGGQGMNSSVQDAINLGWKLALVERGLAPESLLDTYTEERLPVIAHMLKQTTDLFQSTRNATASGDGAFQGWTRSRDLKMLGVNYRWSSIVIDEGHPQEASEKDKQLLDAYGADTRDGLHAGDRAPDAPGLALVEAGNVGSETTSLFRIFSSTRHTVLVFSSDGAQIAAVLEATKKLPPRLIHTVVIYPRDSSPSLAVSGADIVYVDRDGYGFSGYGASPDGTTVSVVRPDGIVGALVSGATGLKAYFRNVFLG
;
A
#
# COMPACT_ATOMS: atom_id res chain seq x y z
N MET A 1 7.81 14.41 -16.20
CA MET A 1 8.56 14.76 -14.97
C MET A 1 9.29 13.51 -14.54
N PHE A 2 10.62 13.47 -14.53
CA PHE A 2 11.35 12.23 -14.23
C PHE A 2 12.07 12.32 -12.88
N PHE A 3 12.20 11.21 -12.20
CA PHE A 3 13.09 11.09 -11.06
C PHE A 3 14.44 10.66 -11.60
N ARG A 4 15.38 11.59 -11.63
CA ARG A 4 16.79 11.23 -11.61
C ARG A 4 17.30 11.62 -10.23
N ILE A 5 18.05 10.73 -9.63
CA ILE A 5 18.58 10.93 -8.29
C ILE A 5 20.07 10.82 -8.42
N ASP A 6 20.70 11.99 -8.54
CA ASP A 6 22.12 12.10 -8.78
C ASP A 6 22.96 11.62 -7.59
N ALA A 7 24.08 11.00 -7.95
CA ALA A 7 24.94 10.19 -7.11
C ALA A 7 25.56 10.93 -5.92
N PHE A 8 25.38 10.38 -4.71
CA PHE A 8 26.21 10.69 -3.54
C PHE A 8 26.98 9.44 -3.07
N ALA A 9 27.78 8.88 -3.98
CA ALA A 9 28.45 7.60 -3.75
C ALA A 9 29.76 7.68 -2.93
N GLN A 10 30.27 8.87 -2.57
CA GLN A 10 31.60 8.98 -1.94
C GLN A 10 31.66 9.48 -0.48
N ARG A 11 30.53 9.83 0.16
CA ARG A 11 30.56 10.34 1.56
C ARG A 11 29.68 9.57 2.55
N LEU A 12 29.06 8.48 2.13
CA LEU A 12 28.09 7.75 2.98
C LEU A 12 28.72 6.67 3.88
N GLU A 13 29.95 6.22 3.63
CA GLU A 13 30.60 5.22 4.49
C GLU A 13 30.90 5.73 5.91
N LEU A 14 31.07 7.04 6.09
CA LEU A 14 31.36 7.65 7.40
C LEU A 14 30.10 8.10 8.17
N ALA A 15 28.95 8.25 7.50
CA ALA A 15 27.70 8.72 8.14
C ALA A 15 26.81 7.58 8.68
N LEU A 16 27.15 6.32 8.40
CA LEU A 16 26.34 5.15 8.76
C LEU A 16 26.36 4.76 10.25
N GLN A 17 27.07 5.50 11.11
CA GLN A 17 27.21 5.16 12.54
C GLN A 17 26.34 5.99 13.51
N ALA A 18 25.57 7.01 13.08
CA ALA A 18 25.05 7.98 14.05
C ALA A 18 23.63 8.57 13.89
N LEU A 19 22.73 8.10 13.01
CA LEU A 19 21.41 8.74 12.84
C LEU A 19 20.20 7.79 12.93
N PRO A 20 19.05 8.20 13.53
CA PRO A 20 17.84 7.39 13.63
C PRO A 20 17.18 7.17 12.26
N TRP A 21 16.77 5.94 11.96
CA TRP A 21 16.66 5.44 10.59
C TRP A 21 15.24 5.46 9.99
N HIS A 22 14.89 6.50 9.23
CA HIS A 22 13.74 6.51 8.28
C HIS A 22 14.16 6.26 6.80
N PHE A 23 15.39 5.78 6.58
CA PHE A 23 16.14 5.89 5.31
C PHE A 23 15.78 4.88 4.18
N LEU A 24 14.82 3.98 4.34
CA LEU A 24 14.76 2.80 3.46
C LEU A 24 14.19 3.05 2.05
N TRP A 25 13.23 3.96 1.90
CA TRP A 25 12.57 4.19 0.61
C TRP A 25 13.42 5.01 -0.37
N CYS A 26 14.19 5.97 0.16
CA CYS A 26 15.01 6.87 -0.66
C CYS A 26 16.47 6.42 -0.82
N SER A 27 17.03 5.59 0.07
CA SER A 27 18.36 5.02 -0.15
C SER A 27 18.41 4.10 -1.39
N MET A 28 17.29 3.51 -1.80
CA MET A 28 17.20 2.77 -3.07
C MET A 28 17.22 3.71 -4.27
N ALA A 29 16.47 4.80 -4.14
CA ALA A 29 16.28 5.77 -5.20
C ALA A 29 17.59 6.56 -5.42
N CYS A 30 18.32 6.93 -4.35
CA CYS A 30 19.58 7.70 -4.39
C CYS A 30 20.86 6.95 -4.77
N LYS A 31 20.92 5.61 -4.71
CA LYS A 31 22.15 4.87 -5.00
C LYS A 31 22.13 4.04 -6.29
N PHE A 32 20.97 3.69 -6.85
CA PHE A 32 20.89 2.56 -7.78
C PHE A 32 20.07 2.81 -9.07
N GLY A 33 19.89 4.08 -9.45
CA GLY A 33 19.39 4.45 -10.78
C GLY A 33 17.96 3.94 -11.02
N LEU A 34 16.98 4.48 -10.28
CA LEU A 34 15.56 4.25 -10.54
C LEU A 34 15.01 5.50 -11.25
N LEU A 35 14.60 5.35 -12.51
CA LEU A 35 13.93 6.40 -13.26
C LEU A 35 12.41 6.20 -13.16
N ILE A 36 11.72 7.10 -12.45
CA ILE A 36 10.25 7.15 -12.39
C ILE A 36 9.81 8.33 -13.26
N GLY A 37 8.88 8.16 -14.18
CA GLY A 37 8.39 9.27 -15.00
C GLY A 37 6.97 9.63 -14.65
N ILE A 38 6.68 10.71 -13.93
CA ILE A 38 5.31 11.19 -13.65
C ILE A 38 4.82 12.12 -14.78
N SER A 39 3.57 11.93 -15.23
CA SER A 39 2.79 13.03 -15.81
C SER A 39 1.63 13.41 -14.90
N SER A 40 1.52 14.70 -14.61
CA SER A 40 0.46 15.29 -13.80
C SER A 40 -0.78 15.48 -14.66
N PHE A 41 -1.81 14.64 -14.46
CA PHE A 41 -3.17 14.95 -14.94
C PHE A 41 -3.87 15.85 -13.91
N ILE A 42 -4.33 17.01 -14.39
CA ILE A 42 -4.96 18.06 -13.57
C ILE A 42 -6.46 17.76 -13.47
N LEU A 43 -6.91 17.38 -12.27
CA LEU A 43 -8.29 17.58 -11.81
C LEU A 43 -8.21 18.19 -10.41
N ASP A 44 -8.69 19.42 -10.26
CA ASP A 44 -8.43 20.34 -9.13
C ASP A 44 -8.89 19.87 -7.72
N SER A 45 -9.43 18.67 -7.60
CA SER A 45 -9.67 18.01 -6.31
C SER A 45 -9.71 16.50 -6.50
N ALA A 46 -8.84 15.76 -5.82
CA ALA A 46 -8.89 14.31 -5.79
C ALA A 46 -9.51 13.85 -4.45
N ALA A 47 -10.59 13.08 -4.53
CA ALA A 47 -11.12 12.39 -3.37
C ALA A 47 -10.14 11.29 -2.94
N LEU A 48 -9.66 11.37 -1.71
CA LEU A 48 -8.79 10.38 -1.09
C LEU A 48 -9.65 9.25 -0.52
N ALA A 49 -9.51 8.06 -1.09
CA ALA A 49 -10.16 6.86 -0.61
C ALA A 49 -9.60 6.43 0.75
N TYR A 50 -10.32 5.53 1.40
CA TYR A 50 -10.13 5.12 2.80
C TYR A 50 -8.79 4.39 2.96
N LYS A 51 -8.58 3.38 2.10
CA LYS A 51 -7.31 2.66 1.98
C LYS A 51 -6.12 3.57 1.63
N THR A 52 -6.36 4.67 0.93
CA THR A 52 -5.33 5.66 0.62
C THR A 52 -4.92 6.48 1.85
N LEU A 53 -5.87 6.81 2.75
CA LEU A 53 -5.54 7.43 4.03
C LEU A 53 -4.69 6.49 4.91
N GLU A 54 -4.98 5.20 4.86
CA GLU A 54 -4.19 4.18 5.58
C GLU A 54 -2.79 4.01 5.01
N ALA A 55 -2.66 4.07 3.68
CA ALA A 55 -1.36 4.18 3.01
C ALA A 55 -0.59 5.43 3.44
N TRP A 56 -1.24 6.58 3.55
CA TRP A 56 -0.62 7.81 4.05
C TRP A 56 -0.19 7.70 5.51
N ASN A 57 -0.94 6.96 6.34
CA ASN A 57 -0.53 6.68 7.71
C ASN A 57 0.76 5.85 7.73
N LEU A 58 0.80 4.78 6.93
CA LEU A 58 1.94 3.88 6.81
C LEU A 58 3.22 4.57 6.31
N LEU A 59 3.06 5.62 5.49
CA LEU A 59 4.14 6.45 4.98
C LEU A 59 4.48 7.64 5.90
N GLY A 60 3.72 7.86 6.97
CA GLY A 60 3.93 8.97 7.91
C GLY A 60 3.54 10.35 7.38
N VAL A 61 2.77 10.41 6.29
CA VAL A 61 2.34 11.68 5.65
C VAL A 61 0.90 12.08 6.00
N LEU A 62 0.13 11.16 6.62
CA LEU A 62 -1.28 11.40 6.93
C LEU A 62 -1.53 12.68 7.76
N PRO A 63 -0.75 13.04 8.79
CA PRO A 63 -0.99 14.27 9.54
C PRO A 63 -0.97 15.53 8.66
N ASP A 64 0.01 15.63 7.76
CA ASP A 64 0.12 16.74 6.81
C ASP A 64 -1.04 16.74 5.81
N VAL A 65 -1.44 15.56 5.33
CA VAL A 65 -2.61 15.39 4.44
C VAL A 65 -3.88 15.88 5.13
N LEU A 66 -4.15 15.42 6.37
CA LEU A 66 -5.34 15.80 7.11
C LEU A 66 -5.38 17.31 7.38
N SER A 67 -4.25 17.92 7.75
CA SER A 67 -4.16 19.36 8.04
C SER A 67 -4.47 20.27 6.83
N ARG A 68 -4.30 19.75 5.60
CA ARG A 68 -4.48 20.52 4.35
C ARG A 68 -5.71 20.08 3.54
N SER A 69 -6.39 19.03 3.98
CA SER A 69 -7.59 18.47 3.33
C SER A 69 -8.88 18.96 3.99
N ILE A 70 -9.99 18.80 3.28
CA ILE A 70 -11.34 19.03 3.84
C ILE A 70 -12.17 17.76 3.75
N GLU A 71 -13.30 17.72 4.46
CA GLU A 71 -14.28 16.64 4.31
C GLU A 71 -14.96 16.71 2.94
N ILE A 72 -15.44 15.56 2.46
CA ILE A 72 -16.26 15.53 1.25
C ILE A 72 -17.54 16.35 1.52
N LEU A 73 -17.67 17.46 0.79
CA LEU A 73 -18.85 18.30 0.85
C LEU A 73 -20.04 17.58 0.18
N PRO A 74 -21.26 17.73 0.72
CA PRO A 74 -22.44 17.19 0.07
C PRO A 74 -22.69 17.87 -1.27
N MET A 75 -23.16 17.10 -2.25
CA MET A 75 -23.55 17.63 -3.55
C MET A 75 -24.96 18.20 -3.49
N ARG A 76 -25.17 19.39 -4.09
CA ARG A 76 -26.49 20.00 -4.24
C ARG A 76 -26.92 19.97 -5.70
N PHE A 77 -28.10 19.40 -5.95
CA PHE A 77 -28.76 19.41 -7.24
C PHE A 77 -29.75 20.56 -7.28
N TYR A 78 -29.78 21.32 -8.37
CA TYR A 78 -30.62 22.50 -8.54
C TYR A 78 -31.72 22.25 -9.56
N LYS A 79 -32.90 22.87 -9.36
CA LYS A 79 -34.03 22.77 -10.30
C LYS A 79 -33.71 23.51 -11.60
N LEU A 80 -33.81 22.86 -12.76
CA LEU A 80 -33.54 23.50 -14.06
C LEU A 80 -34.84 23.82 -14.82
N PRO A 81 -34.87 24.86 -15.69
CA PRO A 81 -33.79 25.82 -16.00
C PRO A 81 -33.74 27.02 -15.01
N GLY A 82 -32.56 27.61 -14.81
CA GLY A 82 -32.36 28.84 -14.01
C GLY A 82 -32.14 28.64 -12.49
N GLY A 83 -31.98 27.40 -12.03
CA GLY A 83 -32.04 27.01 -10.62
C GLY A 83 -31.08 27.67 -9.64
N VAL A 84 -31.62 28.56 -8.80
CA VAL A 84 -31.01 28.99 -7.53
C VAL A 84 -31.53 28.20 -6.33
N GLU A 85 -32.64 27.47 -6.48
CA GLU A 85 -33.21 26.62 -5.45
C GLU A 85 -32.61 25.19 -5.49
N PRO A 86 -32.03 24.70 -4.38
CA PRO A 86 -31.63 23.31 -4.26
C PRO A 86 -32.86 22.39 -4.31
N ALA A 87 -32.89 21.50 -5.30
CA ALA A 87 -33.87 20.41 -5.38
C ALA A 87 -33.57 19.30 -4.36
N ARG A 88 -32.28 18.99 -4.15
CA ARG A 88 -31.83 17.94 -3.24
C ARG A 88 -30.38 18.15 -2.82
N THR A 89 -30.06 17.73 -1.60
CA THR A 89 -28.67 17.59 -1.13
C THR A 89 -28.37 16.11 -0.91
N VAL A 90 -27.25 15.61 -1.43
CA VAL A 90 -26.86 14.19 -1.38
C VAL A 90 -25.41 14.07 -0.93
N HIS A 91 -25.15 13.17 0.00
CA HIS A 91 -23.80 12.71 0.30
C HIS A 91 -23.44 11.57 -0.65
N LEU A 92 -22.42 11.76 -1.49
CA LEU A 92 -21.89 10.70 -2.38
C LEU A 92 -21.51 9.45 -1.58
N ILE A 93 -20.91 9.71 -0.41
CA ILE A 93 -20.57 8.73 0.58
C ILE A 93 -21.07 9.29 1.92
N PRO A 94 -22.06 8.65 2.56
CA PRO A 94 -22.49 9.05 3.88
C PRO A 94 -21.31 8.98 4.86
N PRO A 95 -21.16 9.96 5.78
CA PRO A 95 -20.20 9.84 6.86
C PRO A 95 -20.50 8.60 7.71
N GLU A 96 -19.45 7.91 8.12
CA GLU A 96 -19.51 6.72 8.98
C GLU A 96 -18.69 6.97 10.25
N ASP A 97 -19.10 6.34 11.35
CA ASP A 97 -18.33 6.36 12.59
C ASP A 97 -17.12 5.43 12.47
N PRO A 98 -15.91 5.87 12.86
CA PRO A 98 -14.72 5.02 12.88
C PRO A 98 -14.95 3.74 13.68
N THR A 99 -14.50 2.61 13.13
CA THR A 99 -14.50 1.34 13.85
C THR A 99 -13.08 1.01 14.33
N PRO A 100 -12.92 0.10 15.31
CA PRO A 100 -11.61 -0.37 15.73
C PRO A 100 -10.74 -0.91 14.59
N ASP A 101 -11.34 -1.54 13.57
CA ASP A 101 -10.66 -2.05 12.37
C ASP A 101 -10.33 -0.92 11.36
N THR A 102 -11.27 0.02 11.19
CA THR A 102 -11.20 1.07 10.17
C THR A 102 -11.27 2.47 10.78
N PRO A 103 -10.17 2.96 11.41
CA PRO A 103 -10.16 4.27 12.06
C PRO A 103 -10.27 5.44 11.06
N TYR A 104 -9.88 5.24 9.80
CA TYR A 104 -9.89 6.25 8.75
C TYR A 104 -11.06 6.03 7.76
N ILE A 105 -12.29 6.00 8.28
CA ILE A 105 -13.52 5.65 7.54
C ILE A 105 -14.22 6.84 6.85
N ASN A 106 -13.56 7.99 6.72
CA ASN A 106 -14.15 9.15 6.05
C ASN A 106 -13.18 9.72 5.03
N ALA A 107 -13.56 9.64 3.76
CA ALA A 107 -12.78 10.17 2.64
C ALA A 107 -12.55 11.68 2.77
N ARG A 108 -11.43 12.15 2.22
CA ARG A 108 -11.00 13.55 2.28
C ARG A 108 -10.84 14.14 0.88
N LEU A 109 -11.06 15.44 0.73
CA LEU A 109 -10.74 16.17 -0.49
C LEU A 109 -9.42 16.91 -0.32
N LEU A 110 -8.47 16.64 -1.21
CA LEU A 110 -7.21 17.36 -1.31
C LEU A 110 -6.87 17.56 -2.78
N GLY A 111 -6.53 18.80 -3.17
CA GLY A 111 -6.08 19.09 -4.53
C GLY A 111 -4.80 18.34 -4.86
N GLN A 112 -4.71 17.76 -6.05
CA GLN A 112 -3.58 16.90 -6.43
C GLN A 112 -2.23 17.63 -6.34
N ALA A 113 -2.15 18.90 -6.73
CA ALA A 113 -0.92 19.69 -6.59
C ALA A 113 -0.45 19.83 -5.13
N LYS A 114 -1.39 19.91 -4.17
CA LYS A 114 -1.08 19.93 -2.74
C LYS A 114 -0.62 18.55 -2.25
N THR A 115 -1.28 17.48 -2.70
CA THR A 115 -0.84 16.10 -2.42
C THR A 115 0.59 15.89 -2.90
N GLU A 116 0.90 16.24 -4.14
CA GLU A 116 2.25 16.13 -4.68
C GLU A 116 3.26 17.01 -3.93
N GLN A 117 2.86 18.21 -3.50
CA GLN A 117 3.71 19.07 -2.70
C GLN A 117 4.09 18.40 -1.37
N ILE A 118 3.12 17.84 -0.64
CA ILE A 118 3.38 17.11 0.60
C ILE A 118 4.36 15.96 0.33
N LEU A 119 4.10 15.15 -0.71
CA LEU A 119 4.97 14.03 -1.04
C LEU A 119 6.40 14.50 -1.40
N ARG A 120 6.56 15.60 -2.14
CA ARG A 120 7.88 16.20 -2.44
C ARG A 120 8.58 16.73 -1.20
N GLU A 121 7.86 17.37 -0.28
CA GLU A 121 8.39 17.84 1.01
C GLU A 121 8.92 16.66 1.84
N HIS A 122 8.22 15.53 1.84
CA HIS A 122 8.67 14.31 2.51
C HIS A 122 9.84 13.63 1.79
N LEU A 123 9.81 13.52 0.46
CA LEU A 123 10.92 13.01 -0.36
C LEU A 123 12.22 13.80 -0.10
N ALA A 124 12.12 15.12 0.00
CA ALA A 124 13.27 16.00 0.23
C ALA A 124 13.95 15.74 1.58
N LYS A 125 13.22 15.30 2.62
CA LYS A 125 13.80 14.91 3.92
C LYS A 125 14.77 13.74 3.79
N TYR A 126 14.66 12.98 2.70
CA TYR A 126 15.53 11.85 2.40
C TYR A 126 16.60 12.16 1.33
N GLY A 127 16.75 13.43 0.95
CA GLY A 127 17.70 13.84 -0.10
C GLY A 127 17.27 13.46 -1.51
N CYS A 128 16.03 13.01 -1.71
CA CYS A 128 15.48 12.75 -3.04
C CYS A 128 14.75 13.98 -3.57
N HIS A 129 15.03 14.34 -4.82
CA HIS A 129 14.38 15.44 -5.50
C HIS A 129 13.79 14.99 -6.84
N VAL A 130 12.75 15.70 -7.28
CA VAL A 130 12.09 15.42 -8.56
C VAL A 130 12.68 16.33 -9.62
N GLU A 131 13.23 15.75 -10.69
CA GLU A 131 13.70 16.49 -11.84
C GLU A 131 12.55 16.85 -12.78
N ARG A 132 12.38 18.16 -12.98
CA ARG A 132 11.36 18.71 -13.87
C ARG A 132 12.00 19.19 -15.16
N GLY A 133 11.20 19.35 -16.20
CA GLY A 133 11.71 19.67 -17.53
C GLY A 133 12.42 18.50 -18.21
N THR A 134 12.37 17.30 -17.64
CA THR A 134 12.91 16.09 -18.25
C THR A 134 11.79 15.31 -18.93
N GLU A 135 12.04 14.78 -20.13
CA GLU A 135 11.16 13.92 -20.92
C GLU A 135 11.86 12.62 -21.33
N LEU A 136 11.16 11.48 -21.34
CA LEU A 136 11.65 10.20 -21.85
C LEU A 136 11.25 10.04 -23.31
N LEU A 137 12.26 9.97 -24.17
CA LEU A 137 12.11 9.79 -25.61
C LEU A 137 12.03 8.31 -25.96
N SER A 138 12.95 7.51 -25.42
CA SER A 138 12.98 6.07 -25.65
C SER A 138 13.68 5.29 -24.55
N LEU A 139 13.47 3.98 -24.54
CA LEU A 139 14.16 3.05 -23.67
C LEU A 139 14.60 1.81 -24.44
N GLU A 140 15.69 1.22 -23.96
CA GLU A 140 16.22 -0.07 -24.42
C GLU A 140 16.34 -0.99 -23.20
N GLN A 141 15.72 -2.17 -23.28
CA GLN A 141 15.89 -3.20 -22.25
C GLN A 141 17.01 -4.14 -22.63
N ASN A 142 17.94 -4.36 -21.70
CA ASN A 142 19.06 -5.27 -21.83
C ASN A 142 19.06 -6.29 -20.68
N ASP A 143 19.88 -7.33 -20.81
CA ASP A 143 20.14 -8.26 -19.71
C ASP A 143 20.79 -7.50 -18.55
N GLY A 144 20.06 -7.40 -17.43
CA GLY A 144 20.54 -6.78 -16.19
C GLY A 144 20.25 -5.28 -16.04
N HIS A 145 19.84 -4.56 -17.09
CA HIS A 145 19.63 -3.10 -17.02
C HIS A 145 18.70 -2.54 -18.11
N VAL A 146 18.29 -1.28 -17.95
CA VAL A 146 17.49 -0.49 -18.88
C VAL A 146 18.26 0.81 -19.17
N VAL A 147 18.39 1.14 -20.45
CA VAL A 147 18.91 2.44 -20.92
C VAL A 147 17.73 3.33 -21.24
N ALA A 148 17.64 4.49 -20.62
CA ALA A 148 16.61 5.49 -20.86
C ALA A 148 17.20 6.71 -21.57
N HIS A 149 16.66 7.05 -22.73
CA HIS A 149 17.04 8.23 -23.51
C HIS A 149 16.09 9.37 -23.16
N LEU A 150 16.67 10.44 -22.63
CA LEU A 150 15.99 11.59 -22.07
C LEU A 150 16.32 12.85 -22.86
N VAL A 151 15.41 13.82 -22.82
CA VAL A 151 15.68 15.21 -23.15
C VAL A 151 15.39 16.08 -21.93
N LYS A 152 16.31 16.99 -21.61
CA LYS A 152 16.14 18.00 -20.56
C LYS A 152 15.92 19.36 -21.21
N HIS A 153 14.85 20.03 -20.80
CA HIS A 153 14.51 21.38 -21.23
C HIS A 153 14.88 22.37 -20.11
N SER A 154 15.77 23.32 -20.44
CA SER A 154 16.16 24.42 -19.55
C SER A 154 16.04 25.75 -20.30
N GLY A 155 14.87 26.39 -20.20
CA GLY A 155 14.56 27.53 -21.06
C GLY A 155 14.41 27.06 -22.52
N ASP A 156 15.14 27.68 -23.44
CA ASP A 156 15.16 27.33 -24.86
C ASP A 156 16.19 26.24 -25.21
N GLU A 157 16.99 25.78 -24.25
CA GLU A 157 18.00 24.75 -24.47
C GLU A 157 17.44 23.34 -24.24
N GLU A 158 17.71 22.45 -25.20
CA GLU A 158 17.43 21.03 -25.12
C GLU A 158 18.73 20.24 -25.01
N VAL A 159 18.86 19.44 -23.95
CA VAL A 159 20.01 18.58 -23.70
C VAL A 159 19.56 17.13 -23.71
N ASN A 160 20.03 16.37 -24.70
CA ASN A 160 19.82 14.93 -24.75
C ASN A 160 20.78 14.22 -23.79
N GLU A 161 20.27 13.20 -23.11
CA GLU A 161 21.02 12.39 -22.17
C GLU A 161 20.57 10.93 -22.23
N SER A 162 21.49 10.00 -21.97
CA SER A 162 21.16 8.59 -21.74
C SER A 162 21.48 8.23 -20.29
N VAL A 163 20.52 7.61 -19.61
CA VAL A 163 20.66 7.15 -18.22
C VAL A 163 20.58 5.63 -18.19
N VAL A 164 21.54 5.00 -17.52
CA VAL A 164 21.53 3.54 -17.30
C VAL A 164 20.98 3.25 -15.90
N SER A 165 20.02 2.35 -15.83
CA SER A 165 19.27 1.98 -14.62
C SER A 165 19.13 0.46 -14.55
N ARG A 166 19.06 -0.14 -13.36
CA ARG A 166 18.73 -1.58 -13.27
C ARG A 166 17.24 -1.83 -13.51
N TRP A 167 16.41 -0.87 -13.12
CA TRP A 167 14.96 -0.93 -13.22
C TRP A 167 14.39 0.42 -13.66
N LEU A 168 13.32 0.39 -14.45
CA LEU A 168 12.55 1.57 -14.83
C LEU A 168 11.08 1.39 -14.45
N VAL A 169 10.46 2.42 -13.89
CA VAL A 169 9.02 2.39 -13.56
C VAL A 169 8.31 3.54 -14.28
N GLY A 170 7.50 3.20 -15.28
CA GLY A 170 6.66 4.16 -16.00
C GLY A 170 5.46 4.59 -15.17
N THR A 171 5.40 5.86 -14.81
CA THR A 171 4.23 6.50 -14.17
C THR A 171 3.73 7.68 -15.01
N ASP A 172 3.97 7.62 -16.32
CA ASP A 172 3.96 8.74 -17.26
C ASP A 172 2.57 9.07 -17.81
N GLY A 173 1.56 8.46 -17.19
CA GLY A 173 0.14 8.66 -17.47
C GLY A 173 -0.33 7.99 -18.75
N ALA A 174 -1.60 8.18 -19.08
CA ALA A 174 -2.31 7.48 -20.15
C ALA A 174 -1.65 7.56 -21.54
N ARG A 175 -0.88 8.63 -21.79
CA ARG A 175 -0.19 8.89 -23.07
C ARG A 175 1.31 8.60 -23.02
N GLY A 176 1.78 8.00 -21.92
CA GLY A 176 3.16 7.69 -21.63
C GLY A 176 3.91 6.96 -22.74
N THR A 177 5.20 7.26 -22.85
CA THR A 177 6.14 6.63 -23.76
C THR A 177 6.43 5.19 -23.33
N VAL A 178 6.50 4.91 -22.02
CA VAL A 178 6.89 3.60 -21.49
C VAL A 178 5.93 2.52 -21.98
N ARG A 179 4.62 2.68 -21.75
CA ARG A 179 3.61 1.70 -22.18
C ARG A 179 3.63 1.46 -23.70
N LYS A 180 3.85 2.50 -24.50
CA LYS A 180 3.90 2.39 -25.97
C LYS A 180 5.08 1.56 -26.44
N GLN A 181 6.25 1.77 -25.83
CA GLN A 181 7.48 1.07 -26.22
C GLN A 181 7.54 -0.38 -25.73
N LEU A 182 6.85 -0.70 -24.64
CA LEU A 182 6.72 -2.08 -24.16
C LEU A 182 5.78 -2.96 -24.99
N GLY A 183 5.01 -2.39 -25.93
CA GLY A 183 4.06 -3.16 -26.73
C GLY A 183 3.02 -3.93 -25.90
N LEU A 184 2.68 -3.43 -24.70
CA LEU A 184 1.82 -4.08 -23.70
C LEU A 184 2.40 -5.34 -23.04
N THR A 185 3.69 -5.66 -23.22
CA THR A 185 4.37 -6.72 -22.49
C THR A 185 5.06 -6.13 -21.25
N PHE A 186 4.60 -6.50 -20.06
CA PHE A 186 5.19 -6.04 -18.78
C PHE A 186 6.27 -6.99 -18.25
N LEU A 187 6.96 -7.67 -19.16
CA LEU A 187 8.01 -8.62 -18.86
C LEU A 187 9.37 -7.91 -18.87
N GLY A 188 10.26 -8.29 -17.94
CA GLY A 188 11.62 -7.79 -17.88
C GLY A 188 11.85 -6.79 -16.75
N ARG A 189 12.61 -5.73 -17.03
CA ARG A 189 13.10 -4.78 -16.01
C ARG A 189 12.34 -3.46 -15.98
N VAL A 190 11.21 -3.42 -16.67
CA VAL A 190 10.37 -2.24 -16.78
C VAL A 190 8.97 -2.56 -16.27
N PHE A 191 8.52 -1.76 -15.29
CA PHE A 191 7.16 -1.82 -14.75
C PHE A 191 6.38 -0.57 -15.15
N VAL A 192 5.05 -0.65 -15.10
CA VAL A 192 4.16 0.51 -15.19
C VAL A 192 3.24 0.55 -13.98
N ALA A 193 2.89 1.76 -13.53
CA ALA A 193 1.95 1.97 -12.43
C ALA A 193 1.04 3.17 -12.71
N GLY A 194 -0.16 3.15 -12.13
CA GLY A 194 -1.15 4.21 -12.27
C GLY A 194 -1.65 4.39 -13.71
N ASP A 195 -1.88 5.65 -14.11
CA ASP A 195 -2.47 6.00 -15.40
C ASP A 195 -1.67 5.48 -16.62
N ALA A 196 -0.38 5.17 -16.45
CA ALA A 196 0.44 4.52 -17.48
C ALA A 196 0.00 3.07 -17.74
N ALA A 197 -0.58 2.40 -16.75
CA ALA A 197 -1.03 1.02 -16.81
C ALA A 197 -2.55 0.90 -17.06
N HIS A 198 -3.35 1.72 -16.40
CA HIS A 198 -4.81 1.66 -16.42
C HIS A 198 -5.43 3.05 -16.34
N VAL A 199 -6.52 3.28 -17.08
CA VAL A 199 -7.19 4.59 -17.10
C VAL A 199 -8.64 4.40 -16.70
N HIS A 200 -9.01 5.02 -15.58
CA HIS A 200 -10.36 4.94 -15.03
C HIS A 200 -11.27 6.04 -15.55
N SER A 201 -12.58 5.79 -15.54
CA SER A 201 -13.55 6.89 -15.62
C SER A 201 -13.41 7.80 -14.39
N PRO A 202 -13.42 9.13 -14.55
CA PRO A 202 -13.33 10.07 -13.43
C PRO A 202 -14.51 9.95 -12.45
N THR A 203 -15.65 9.39 -12.89
CA THR A 203 -16.87 9.26 -12.08
C THR A 203 -16.65 8.48 -10.78
N GLY A 204 -15.72 7.54 -10.76
CA GLY A 204 -15.39 6.76 -9.55
C GLY A 204 -14.36 7.41 -8.63
N GLY A 205 -13.60 8.41 -9.10
CA GLY A 205 -12.51 9.03 -8.34
C GLY A 205 -11.34 8.10 -8.00
N GLN A 206 -11.12 7.03 -8.78
CA GLN A 206 -10.21 5.94 -8.40
C GLN A 206 -8.80 6.04 -8.99
N GLY A 207 -8.56 6.86 -10.02
CA GLY A 207 -7.27 6.91 -10.74
C GLY A 207 -6.07 7.08 -9.80
N MET A 208 -6.03 8.18 -9.04
CA MET A 208 -4.95 8.43 -8.08
C MET A 208 -4.91 7.40 -6.95
N ASN A 209 -6.06 6.97 -6.43
CA ASN A 209 -6.14 6.01 -5.32
C ASN A 209 -5.54 4.65 -5.71
N SER A 210 -5.94 4.11 -6.87
CA SER A 210 -5.36 2.90 -7.46
C SER A 210 -3.85 3.06 -7.71
N SER A 211 -3.43 4.21 -8.26
CA SER A 211 -2.02 4.50 -8.55
C SER A 211 -1.14 4.47 -7.29
N VAL A 212 -1.63 5.01 -6.17
CA VAL A 212 -0.92 4.97 -4.89
C VAL A 212 -0.74 3.54 -4.41
N GLN A 213 -1.77 2.70 -4.54
CA GLN A 213 -1.68 1.28 -4.14
C GLN A 213 -0.70 0.49 -5.02
N ASP A 214 -0.63 0.78 -6.33
CA ASP A 214 0.37 0.17 -7.22
C ASP A 214 1.80 0.49 -6.75
N ALA A 215 2.06 1.77 -6.45
CA ALA A 215 3.38 2.23 -6.03
C ALA A 215 3.80 1.61 -4.68
N ILE A 216 2.89 1.51 -3.72
CA ILE A 216 3.16 0.91 -2.41
C ILE A 216 3.41 -0.59 -2.55
N ASN A 217 2.63 -1.29 -3.38
CA ASN A 217 2.81 -2.72 -3.63
C ASN A 217 4.16 -3.04 -4.29
N LEU A 218 4.54 -2.29 -5.34
CA LEU A 218 5.80 -2.51 -6.05
C LEU A 218 7.02 -2.05 -5.23
N GLY A 219 6.89 -0.94 -4.51
CA GLY A 219 8.02 -0.24 -3.89
C GLY A 219 8.84 -1.10 -2.92
N TRP A 220 8.18 -1.84 -2.03
CA TRP A 220 8.88 -2.69 -1.07
C TRP A 220 9.50 -3.92 -1.74
N LYS A 221 8.87 -4.48 -2.77
CA LYS A 221 9.40 -5.65 -3.51
C LYS A 221 10.67 -5.26 -4.25
N LEU A 222 10.62 -4.14 -4.97
CA LEU A 222 11.77 -3.56 -5.66
C LEU A 222 12.91 -3.24 -4.69
N ALA A 223 12.59 -2.80 -3.47
CA ALA A 223 13.57 -2.57 -2.41
C ALA A 223 14.37 -3.79 -2.05
N LEU A 224 13.68 -4.91 -1.85
CA LEU A 224 14.33 -6.13 -1.41
C LEU A 224 15.15 -6.74 -2.54
N VAL A 225 14.61 -6.75 -3.77
CA VAL A 225 15.30 -7.29 -4.94
C VAL A 225 16.54 -6.47 -5.28
N GLU A 226 16.44 -5.14 -5.31
CA GLU A 226 17.59 -4.28 -5.63
C GLU A 226 18.72 -4.43 -4.61
N ARG A 227 18.38 -4.67 -3.34
CA ARG A 227 19.36 -4.91 -2.27
C ARG A 227 19.92 -6.34 -2.25
N GLY A 228 19.50 -7.21 -3.17
CA GLY A 228 19.90 -8.61 -3.19
C GLY A 228 19.41 -9.39 -1.97
N LEU A 229 18.29 -8.96 -1.37
CA LEU A 229 17.67 -9.60 -0.21
C LEU A 229 16.49 -10.49 -0.59
N ALA A 230 15.92 -10.31 -1.78
CA ALA A 230 14.83 -11.10 -2.32
C ALA A 230 15.16 -11.58 -3.74
N PRO A 231 14.60 -12.71 -4.20
CA PRO A 231 14.72 -13.16 -5.58
C PRO A 231 13.98 -12.21 -6.54
N GLU A 232 14.45 -12.07 -7.79
CA GLU A 232 13.77 -11.25 -8.81
C GLU A 232 12.32 -11.70 -9.04
N SER A 233 12.02 -12.99 -8.87
CA SER A 233 10.66 -13.55 -8.97
C SER A 233 9.66 -12.95 -7.98
N LEU A 234 10.13 -12.30 -6.90
CA LEU A 234 9.24 -11.53 -6.02
C LEU A 234 8.54 -10.40 -6.79
N LEU A 235 9.15 -9.84 -7.83
CA LEU A 235 8.55 -8.78 -8.63
C LEU A 235 7.42 -9.28 -9.53
N ASP A 236 7.39 -10.55 -9.90
CA ASP A 236 6.29 -11.14 -10.68
C ASP A 236 4.95 -11.02 -9.93
N THR A 237 5.01 -11.04 -8.59
CA THR A 237 3.84 -10.86 -7.72
C THR A 237 3.19 -9.48 -7.87
N TYR A 238 3.89 -8.46 -8.39
CA TYR A 238 3.27 -7.15 -8.65
C TYR A 238 2.13 -7.28 -9.66
N THR A 239 2.40 -7.91 -10.80
CA THR A 239 1.38 -8.14 -11.84
C THR A 239 0.33 -9.13 -11.37
N GLU A 240 0.77 -10.22 -10.72
CA GLU A 240 -0.12 -11.24 -10.13
C GLU A 240 -1.18 -10.61 -9.21
N GLU A 241 -0.77 -9.69 -8.33
CA GLU A 241 -1.61 -9.08 -7.32
C GLU A 241 -2.43 -7.90 -7.87
N ARG A 242 -1.79 -7.00 -8.64
CA ARG A 242 -2.41 -5.73 -9.02
C ARG A 242 -3.34 -5.85 -10.23
N LEU A 243 -3.03 -6.72 -11.19
CA LEU A 243 -3.84 -6.83 -12.41
C LEU A 243 -5.30 -7.20 -12.13
N PRO A 244 -5.63 -8.22 -11.31
CA PRO A 244 -7.03 -8.58 -11.01
C PRO A 244 -7.77 -7.47 -10.26
N VAL A 245 -7.11 -6.81 -9.31
CA VAL A 245 -7.67 -5.71 -8.51
C VAL A 245 -8.02 -4.50 -9.40
N ILE A 246 -7.13 -4.15 -10.32
CA ILE A 246 -7.36 -3.07 -11.27
C ILE A 246 -8.47 -3.43 -12.27
N ALA A 247 -8.48 -4.66 -12.79
CA ALA A 247 -9.53 -5.13 -13.71
C ALA A 247 -10.93 -5.04 -13.07
N HIS A 248 -11.08 -5.47 -11.82
CA HIS A 248 -12.33 -5.33 -11.06
C HIS A 248 -12.74 -3.86 -10.91
N MET A 249 -11.81 -3.00 -10.51
CA MET A 249 -12.08 -1.57 -10.30
C MET A 249 -12.44 -0.85 -11.61
N LEU A 250 -11.82 -1.22 -12.74
CA LEU A 250 -12.18 -0.71 -14.07
C LEU A 250 -13.61 -1.09 -14.44
N LYS A 251 -14.01 -2.35 -14.19
CA LYS A 251 -15.39 -2.79 -14.40
C LYS A 251 -16.36 -1.97 -13.55
N GLN A 252 -16.10 -1.82 -12.26
CA GLN A 252 -16.98 -1.07 -11.37
C GLN A 252 -17.10 0.42 -11.73
N THR A 253 -15.99 1.07 -12.04
CA THR A 253 -16.00 2.48 -12.44
C THR A 253 -16.68 2.69 -13.79
N THR A 254 -16.63 1.72 -14.69
CA THR A 254 -17.36 1.71 -15.96
C THR A 254 -18.86 1.53 -15.73
N ASP A 255 -19.26 0.55 -14.93
CA ASP A 255 -20.66 0.30 -14.58
C ASP A 255 -21.27 1.55 -13.93
N LEU A 256 -20.54 2.16 -12.99
CA LEU A 256 -20.95 3.42 -12.33
C LEU A 256 -21.09 4.60 -13.31
N PHE A 257 -20.16 4.75 -14.26
CA PHE A 257 -20.25 5.78 -15.29
C PHE A 257 -21.48 5.59 -16.17
N GLN A 258 -21.75 4.35 -16.60
CA GLN A 258 -22.93 4.04 -17.40
C GLN A 258 -24.22 4.34 -16.63
N SER A 259 -24.30 3.95 -15.35
CA SER A 259 -25.43 4.29 -14.46
C SER A 259 -25.60 5.80 -14.30
N THR A 260 -24.51 6.54 -14.13
CA THR A 260 -24.54 8.01 -13.98
C THR A 260 -24.99 8.69 -15.28
N ARG A 261 -24.53 8.21 -16.44
CA ARG A 261 -24.89 8.75 -17.75
C ARG A 261 -26.36 8.46 -18.11
N ASN A 262 -26.84 7.27 -17.76
CA ASN A 262 -28.21 6.84 -18.08
C ASN A 262 -29.25 7.36 -17.06
N ALA A 263 -28.80 7.93 -15.94
CA ALA A 263 -29.67 8.61 -14.99
C ALA A 263 -30.31 9.85 -15.64
N THR A 264 -31.63 9.81 -15.87
CA THR A 264 -32.40 10.96 -16.32
C THR A 264 -32.57 11.97 -15.19
N ALA A 265 -32.59 13.28 -15.49
CA ALA A 265 -32.69 14.36 -14.48
C ALA A 265 -34.02 14.38 -13.66
N SER A 266 -34.89 13.39 -13.85
CA SER A 266 -36.21 13.31 -13.22
C SER A 266 -36.58 11.86 -12.93
N GLY A 267 -36.53 11.47 -11.65
CA GLY A 267 -36.94 10.15 -11.13
C GLY A 267 -36.04 9.63 -10.00
N ASP A 268 -36.55 8.75 -9.15
CA ASP A 268 -35.80 8.19 -8.00
C ASP A 268 -34.57 7.36 -8.42
N GLY A 269 -34.60 6.77 -9.63
CA GLY A 269 -33.48 6.04 -10.23
C GLY A 269 -32.30 6.91 -10.68
N ALA A 270 -32.48 8.23 -10.73
CA ALA A 270 -31.44 9.18 -11.14
C ALA A 270 -30.23 9.21 -10.18
N PHE A 271 -30.44 8.80 -8.92
CA PHE A 271 -29.48 9.00 -7.83
C PHE A 271 -28.71 7.73 -7.44
N GLN A 272 -29.12 6.56 -7.91
CA GLN A 272 -28.41 5.30 -7.65
C GLN A 272 -27.02 5.25 -8.34
N GLY A 273 -26.83 5.99 -9.45
CA GLY A 273 -25.52 6.19 -10.07
C GLY A 273 -24.56 7.07 -9.27
N TRP A 274 -25.07 7.76 -8.23
CA TRP A 274 -24.28 8.66 -7.39
C TRP A 274 -23.89 8.05 -6.04
N THR A 275 -24.55 6.95 -5.62
CA THR A 275 -24.10 6.16 -4.47
C THR A 275 -22.83 5.40 -4.81
N ARG A 276 -21.86 5.39 -3.89
CA ARG A 276 -20.59 4.68 -4.06
C ARG A 276 -20.67 3.31 -3.39
N SER A 277 -20.24 2.26 -4.09
CA SER A 277 -20.18 0.90 -3.55
C SER A 277 -19.10 0.77 -2.48
N ARG A 278 -19.18 -0.29 -1.68
CA ARG A 278 -18.15 -0.69 -0.69
C ARG A 278 -16.75 -0.68 -1.32
N ASP A 279 -16.62 -1.23 -2.51
CA ASP A 279 -15.35 -1.46 -3.17
C ASP A 279 -14.63 -0.16 -3.55
N LEU A 280 -15.39 0.93 -3.79
CA LEU A 280 -14.81 2.26 -4.04
C LEU A 280 -14.13 2.86 -2.79
N LYS A 281 -14.35 2.28 -1.60
CA LYS A 281 -13.57 2.57 -0.39
C LYS A 281 -12.20 1.87 -0.39
N MET A 282 -12.03 0.84 -1.22
CA MET A 282 -10.83 0.01 -1.37
C MET A 282 -10.39 -0.75 -0.11
N LEU A 283 -11.27 -0.87 0.89
CA LEU A 283 -10.97 -1.59 2.13
C LEU A 283 -11.00 -3.12 1.95
N GLY A 284 -11.70 -3.62 0.93
CA GLY A 284 -11.79 -5.04 0.60
C GLY A 284 -10.67 -5.58 -0.29
N VAL A 285 -9.74 -4.71 -0.74
CA VAL A 285 -8.63 -5.14 -1.59
C VAL A 285 -7.85 -6.26 -0.89
N ASN A 286 -7.71 -7.38 -1.57
CA ASN A 286 -6.95 -8.53 -1.10
C ASN A 286 -6.14 -9.16 -2.24
N TYR A 287 -5.20 -10.01 -1.84
CA TYR A 287 -4.26 -10.74 -2.69
C TYR A 287 -4.22 -12.21 -2.32
N ARG A 288 -5.36 -12.78 -1.91
CA ARG A 288 -5.42 -14.15 -1.37
C ARG A 288 -4.68 -15.13 -2.28
N TRP A 289 -4.88 -15.04 -3.59
CA TRP A 289 -4.28 -15.92 -4.60
C TRP A 289 -2.77 -15.76 -4.84
N SER A 290 -2.11 -14.78 -4.21
CA SER A 290 -0.70 -14.51 -4.52
C SER A 290 0.21 -15.67 -4.12
N SER A 291 1.15 -15.98 -5.01
CA SER A 291 2.19 -16.99 -4.84
C SER A 291 3.06 -16.86 -3.58
N ILE A 292 3.08 -15.67 -2.95
CA ILE A 292 3.83 -15.44 -1.70
C ILE A 292 2.95 -15.50 -0.45
N VAL A 293 1.63 -15.62 -0.59
CA VAL A 293 0.69 -15.67 0.54
C VAL A 293 0.62 -17.10 1.10
N ILE A 294 0.59 -17.22 2.44
CA ILE A 294 0.39 -18.51 3.12
C ILE A 294 -0.70 -18.39 4.16
N ASP A 295 -1.78 -19.15 3.97
CA ASP A 295 -2.86 -19.31 4.94
C ASP A 295 -2.95 -20.78 5.36
N GLU A 296 -2.59 -21.10 6.60
CA GLU A 296 -2.71 -22.47 7.13
C GLU A 296 -4.15 -22.81 7.56
N GLY A 297 -4.98 -21.81 7.85
CA GLY A 297 -6.39 -22.00 8.21
C GLY A 297 -7.27 -22.27 6.99
N HIS A 298 -6.89 -21.73 5.84
CA HIS A 298 -7.59 -21.90 4.57
C HIS A 298 -6.61 -22.24 3.43
N PRO A 299 -6.07 -23.48 3.40
CA PRO A 299 -5.14 -23.89 2.37
C PRO A 299 -5.77 -23.75 0.98
N GLN A 300 -5.08 -23.07 0.07
CA GLN A 300 -5.57 -22.92 -1.29
C GLN A 300 -5.34 -24.19 -2.11
N GLU A 301 -6.43 -24.85 -2.49
CA GLU A 301 -6.44 -25.81 -3.59
C GLU A 301 -6.73 -25.06 -4.89
N ALA A 302 -5.69 -24.68 -5.63
CA ALA A 302 -5.90 -23.91 -6.86
C ALA A 302 -6.30 -24.82 -8.03
N SER A 303 -7.56 -24.72 -8.48
CA SER A 303 -7.90 -25.10 -9.86
C SER A 303 -7.70 -23.90 -10.80
N GLU A 304 -7.44 -24.15 -12.09
CA GLU A 304 -7.32 -23.09 -13.11
C GLU A 304 -8.61 -22.24 -13.26
N LYS A 305 -9.76 -22.80 -12.87
CA LYS A 305 -11.05 -22.11 -12.91
C LYS A 305 -11.19 -21.08 -11.77
N ASP A 306 -10.54 -21.33 -10.63
CA ASP A 306 -10.57 -20.46 -9.45
C ASP A 306 -9.69 -19.22 -9.66
N LYS A 307 -8.60 -19.35 -10.42
CA LYS A 307 -7.75 -18.23 -10.84
C LYS A 307 -8.45 -17.25 -11.80
N GLN A 308 -9.54 -17.65 -12.45
CA GLN A 308 -10.36 -16.78 -13.30
C GLN A 308 -11.45 -16.03 -12.53
N LEU A 309 -11.80 -16.49 -11.32
CA LEU A 309 -12.82 -15.91 -10.43
C LEU A 309 -12.16 -15.26 -9.20
N LEU A 310 -11.13 -14.43 -9.43
CA LEU A 310 -10.44 -13.74 -8.34
C LEU A 310 -11.35 -12.68 -7.72
N ASP A 311 -11.80 -12.94 -6.49
CA ASP A 311 -12.55 -11.99 -5.68
C ASP A 311 -11.61 -10.95 -5.05
N ALA A 312 -11.16 -10.02 -5.88
CA ALA A 312 -10.18 -9.01 -5.52
C ALA A 312 -10.64 -7.99 -4.46
N TYR A 313 -11.93 -7.95 -4.12
CA TYR A 313 -12.52 -7.01 -3.17
C TYR A 313 -13.33 -7.68 -2.03
N GLY A 314 -13.36 -9.01 -1.94
CA GLY A 314 -13.94 -9.74 -0.83
C GLY A 314 -15.46 -9.57 -0.73
N ALA A 315 -16.18 -10.10 -1.72
CA ALA A 315 -17.65 -10.10 -1.80
C ALA A 315 -18.33 -10.75 -0.57
N ASP A 316 -17.65 -11.64 0.15
CA ASP A 316 -18.18 -12.29 1.37
C ASP A 316 -17.19 -12.22 2.55
N THR A 317 -17.22 -11.12 3.32
CA THR A 317 -16.38 -10.94 4.52
C THR A 317 -16.94 -11.60 5.78
N ARG A 318 -17.76 -12.65 5.64
CA ARG A 318 -18.34 -13.36 6.79
C ARG A 318 -17.41 -14.40 7.40
N ASP A 319 -16.36 -14.78 6.68
CA ASP A 319 -15.48 -15.91 7.02
C ASP A 319 -14.18 -15.50 7.74
N GLY A 320 -14.18 -14.33 8.41
CA GLY A 320 -13.02 -13.82 9.14
C GLY A 320 -11.90 -13.25 8.25
N LEU A 321 -10.72 -13.06 8.85
CA LEU A 321 -9.52 -12.57 8.18
C LEU A 321 -8.78 -13.71 7.49
N HIS A 322 -8.40 -13.51 6.22
CA HIS A 322 -7.58 -14.47 5.45
C HIS A 322 -6.22 -13.86 5.14
N ALA A 323 -5.19 -14.69 4.98
CA ALA A 323 -3.93 -14.21 4.43
C ALA A 323 -4.15 -13.72 2.99
N GLY A 324 -3.52 -12.62 2.64
CA GLY A 324 -3.76 -11.82 1.44
C GLY A 324 -4.72 -10.65 1.68
N ASP A 325 -5.49 -10.64 2.77
CA ASP A 325 -6.36 -9.51 3.07
C ASP A 325 -5.59 -8.29 3.59
N ARG A 326 -6.23 -7.14 3.47
CA ARG A 326 -5.85 -5.95 4.22
C ARG A 326 -5.72 -6.27 5.71
N ALA A 327 -4.61 -5.85 6.33
CA ALA A 327 -4.45 -5.98 7.77
C ALA A 327 -5.42 -5.02 8.53
N PRO A 328 -6.23 -5.55 9.47
CA PRO A 328 -7.12 -4.72 10.28
C PRO A 328 -6.34 -3.89 11.31
N ASP A 329 -6.87 -2.73 11.72
CA ASP A 329 -6.34 -2.08 12.94
C ASP A 329 -6.83 -2.82 14.19
N ALA A 330 -6.10 -2.65 15.28
CA ALA A 330 -6.52 -3.07 16.60
C ALA A 330 -6.04 -2.04 17.63
N PRO A 331 -6.92 -1.15 18.11
CA PRO A 331 -6.62 -0.26 19.23
C PRO A 331 -6.64 -1.03 20.55
N GLY A 332 -6.23 -0.36 21.63
CA GLY A 332 -6.31 -0.94 22.98
C GLY A 332 -5.12 -1.82 23.35
N LEU A 333 -4.01 -1.72 22.62
CA LEU A 333 -2.79 -2.46 22.93
C LEU A 333 -2.01 -1.75 24.04
N ALA A 334 -1.90 -2.36 25.21
CA ALA A 334 -1.19 -1.83 26.37
C ALA A 334 0.25 -2.37 26.41
N LEU A 335 1.24 -1.47 26.42
CA LEU A 335 2.65 -1.83 26.36
C LEU A 335 3.08 -2.61 27.62
N VAL A 336 3.92 -3.63 27.45
CA VAL A 336 4.49 -4.40 28.55
C VAL A 336 5.96 -4.05 28.71
N GLU A 337 6.32 -3.47 29.86
CA GLU A 337 7.71 -3.13 30.20
C GLU A 337 8.10 -3.76 31.54
N ALA A 338 9.21 -4.50 31.54
CA ALA A 338 9.71 -5.21 32.72
C ALA A 338 8.62 -6.04 33.45
N GLY A 339 7.71 -6.66 32.69
CA GLY A 339 6.60 -7.46 33.20
C GLY A 339 5.38 -6.66 33.70
N ASN A 340 5.41 -5.34 33.63
CA ASN A 340 4.30 -4.48 34.01
C ASN A 340 3.51 -4.03 32.78
N VAL A 341 2.18 -4.09 32.87
CA VAL A 341 1.29 -3.59 31.82
C VAL A 341 1.06 -2.10 32.03
N GLY A 342 1.44 -1.29 31.04
CA GLY A 342 1.24 0.15 31.05
C GLY A 342 -0.23 0.55 30.99
N SER A 343 -0.52 1.79 31.42
CA SER A 343 -1.89 2.34 31.39
C SER A 343 -2.30 2.89 30.02
N GLU A 344 -1.32 3.41 29.26
CA GLU A 344 -1.56 3.96 27.92
C GLU A 344 -1.68 2.85 26.88
N THR A 345 -2.52 3.10 25.86
CA THR A 345 -2.71 2.19 24.75
C THR A 345 -2.34 2.79 23.40
N THR A 346 -1.97 1.91 22.49
CA THR A 346 -1.72 2.23 21.08
C THR A 346 -2.61 1.39 20.16
N SER A 347 -2.39 1.46 18.84
CA SER A 347 -3.01 0.59 17.85
C SER A 347 -1.97 -0.03 16.90
N LEU A 348 -2.35 -1.12 16.22
CA LEU A 348 -1.49 -1.78 15.24
C LEU A 348 -1.08 -0.87 14.09
N PHE A 349 -1.94 0.04 13.63
CA PHE A 349 -1.60 0.99 12.57
C PHE A 349 -0.49 1.97 12.96
N ARG A 350 -0.23 2.17 14.26
CA ARG A 350 0.93 2.94 14.74
C ARG A 350 2.22 2.12 14.78
N ILE A 351 2.11 0.80 14.70
CA ILE A 351 3.24 -0.15 14.79
C ILE A 351 3.68 -0.60 13.40
N PHE A 352 2.75 -0.75 12.45
CA PHE A 352 3.05 -1.08 11.06
C PHE A 352 3.97 -0.06 10.39
N SER A 353 4.73 -0.53 9.41
CA SER A 353 5.75 0.27 8.74
C SER A 353 5.87 -0.10 7.28
N SER A 354 6.09 0.91 6.44
CA SER A 354 6.30 0.77 5.00
C SER A 354 7.66 0.17 4.60
N THR A 355 8.53 -0.12 5.58
CA THR A 355 9.93 -0.51 5.31
C THR A 355 10.32 -1.88 5.88
N ARG A 356 9.42 -2.53 6.62
CA ARG A 356 9.69 -3.80 7.32
C ARG A 356 8.43 -4.63 7.44
N HIS A 357 8.59 -5.95 7.51
CA HIS A 357 7.50 -6.86 7.84
C HIS A 357 7.27 -6.81 9.35
N THR A 358 6.00 -6.80 9.76
CA THR A 358 5.62 -6.90 11.18
C THR A 358 5.11 -8.30 11.45
N VAL A 359 5.80 -9.05 12.31
CA VAL A 359 5.42 -10.39 12.75
C VAL A 359 4.66 -10.25 14.05
N LEU A 360 3.33 -10.41 13.98
CA LEU A 360 2.44 -10.43 15.13
C LEU A 360 2.36 -11.85 15.67
N VAL A 361 2.59 -12.03 16.96
CA VAL A 361 2.51 -13.31 17.66
C VAL A 361 1.44 -13.23 18.74
N PHE A 362 0.26 -13.73 18.45
CA PHE A 362 -0.85 -13.83 19.41
C PHE A 362 -0.74 -15.16 20.14
N SER A 363 -0.28 -15.13 21.39
CA SER A 363 -0.07 -16.33 22.20
C SER A 363 0.18 -15.98 23.66
N SER A 364 -0.19 -16.88 24.57
CA SER A 364 0.28 -16.89 25.96
C SER A 364 1.33 -17.98 26.24
N ASP A 365 1.64 -18.84 25.25
CA ASP A 365 2.60 -19.93 25.37
C ASP A 365 4.04 -19.42 25.10
N GLY A 366 4.81 -19.27 26.17
CA GLY A 366 6.20 -18.82 26.10
C GLY A 366 7.11 -19.69 25.23
N ALA A 367 6.86 -21.00 25.13
CA ALA A 367 7.67 -21.89 24.31
C ALA A 367 7.40 -21.67 22.81
N GLN A 368 6.14 -21.50 22.42
CA GLN A 368 5.77 -21.17 21.04
C GLN A 368 6.26 -19.78 20.63
N ILE A 369 6.11 -18.79 21.52
CA ILE A 369 6.64 -17.44 21.30
C ILE A 369 8.15 -17.50 21.07
N ALA A 370 8.91 -18.18 21.94
CA ALA A 370 10.36 -18.31 21.80
C ALA A 370 10.77 -18.99 20.49
N ALA A 371 10.06 -20.05 20.08
CA ALA A 371 10.32 -20.73 18.82
C ALA A 371 10.11 -19.82 17.58
N VAL A 372 9.07 -18.98 17.62
CA VAL A 372 8.78 -18.00 16.57
C VAL A 372 9.85 -16.91 16.53
N LEU A 373 10.21 -16.33 17.68
CA LEU A 373 11.26 -15.31 17.76
C LEU A 373 12.61 -15.85 17.27
N GLU A 374 12.98 -17.07 17.65
CA GLU A 374 14.20 -17.73 17.17
C GLU A 374 14.20 -17.90 15.63
N ALA A 375 13.04 -18.20 15.03
CA ALA A 375 12.92 -18.28 13.58
C ALA A 375 13.22 -16.94 12.88
N THR A 376 12.87 -15.82 13.50
CA THR A 376 13.10 -14.48 12.93
C THR A 376 14.55 -14.03 12.99
N LYS A 377 15.37 -14.58 13.90
CA LYS A 377 16.79 -14.20 14.04
C LYS A 377 17.63 -14.48 12.79
N LYS A 378 17.20 -15.43 11.94
CA LYS A 378 17.87 -15.77 10.69
C LYS A 378 17.52 -14.83 9.54
N LEU A 379 16.50 -13.99 9.71
CA LEU A 379 16.04 -13.06 8.69
C LEU A 379 16.89 -11.77 8.74
N PRO A 380 16.93 -10.98 7.66
CA PRO A 380 17.71 -9.75 7.63
C PRO A 380 17.32 -8.82 8.80
N PRO A 381 18.27 -8.46 9.68
CA PRO A 381 17.97 -7.62 10.82
C PRO A 381 17.43 -6.26 10.35
N ARG A 382 16.52 -5.67 11.13
CA ARG A 382 15.81 -4.40 10.86
C ARG A 382 14.73 -4.45 9.77
N LEU A 383 14.62 -5.53 8.99
CA LEU A 383 13.51 -5.73 8.04
C LEU A 383 12.34 -6.50 8.64
N ILE A 384 12.52 -7.01 9.86
CA ILE A 384 11.51 -7.72 10.64
C ILE A 384 11.30 -6.94 11.93
N HIS A 385 10.04 -6.76 12.31
CA HIS A 385 9.63 -6.22 13.60
C HIS A 385 8.71 -7.22 14.28
N THR A 386 9.12 -7.73 15.43
CA THR A 386 8.40 -8.75 16.19
C THR A 386 7.56 -8.12 17.28
N VAL A 387 6.26 -8.41 17.26
CA VAL A 387 5.26 -7.88 18.20
C VAL A 387 4.57 -9.06 18.84
N VAL A 388 4.82 -9.27 20.13
CA VAL A 388 4.13 -10.31 20.90
C VAL A 388 2.90 -9.70 21.56
N ILE A 389 1.75 -10.34 21.39
CA ILE A 389 0.46 -9.83 21.87
C ILE A 389 -0.17 -10.91 22.75
N TYR A 390 -0.23 -10.62 24.04
CA TYR A 390 -0.91 -11.45 25.04
C TYR A 390 -2.42 -11.18 25.04
N PRO A 391 -3.26 -12.19 25.35
CA PRO A 391 -4.69 -11.98 25.46
C PRO A 391 -5.03 -11.03 26.62
N ARG A 392 -6.23 -10.47 26.60
CA ARG A 392 -6.73 -9.63 27.71
C ARG A 392 -6.58 -10.32 29.06
N ASP A 393 -6.37 -9.53 30.10
CA ASP A 393 -6.23 -9.98 31.49
C ASP A 393 -5.03 -10.93 31.76
N SER A 394 -4.14 -11.09 30.78
CA SER A 394 -2.88 -11.81 30.98
C SER A 394 -1.95 -11.07 31.94
N SER A 395 -1.15 -11.85 32.67
CA SER A 395 0.03 -11.36 33.38
C SER A 395 1.27 -11.87 32.64
N PRO A 396 1.80 -11.11 31.66
CA PRO A 396 2.94 -11.55 30.86
C PRO A 396 4.13 -11.87 31.76
N SER A 397 4.73 -13.05 31.56
CA SER A 397 5.97 -13.36 32.26
C SER A 397 7.11 -12.53 31.67
N LEU A 398 8.11 -12.19 32.49
CA LEU A 398 9.36 -11.51 32.08
C LEU A 398 10.17 -12.30 31.01
N ALA A 399 9.71 -13.49 30.60
CA ALA A 399 10.48 -14.48 29.86
C ALA A 399 10.44 -14.34 28.33
N VAL A 400 9.87 -13.28 27.76
CA VAL A 400 9.92 -13.04 26.30
C VAL A 400 11.18 -12.27 25.91
N SER A 401 12.35 -12.85 26.18
CA SER A 401 13.62 -12.26 25.75
C SER A 401 13.75 -12.37 24.23
N GLY A 402 13.78 -11.23 23.53
CA GLY A 402 14.08 -11.17 22.09
C GLY A 402 12.95 -10.74 21.16
N ALA A 403 11.76 -10.41 21.68
CA ALA A 403 10.78 -9.63 20.92
C ALA A 403 11.20 -8.16 20.89
N ASP A 404 10.90 -7.45 19.80
CA ASP A 404 11.14 -6.01 19.73
C ASP A 404 10.16 -5.24 20.62
N ILE A 405 8.93 -5.73 20.72
CA ILE A 405 7.89 -5.12 21.55
C ILE A 405 6.86 -6.15 22.01
N VAL A 406 6.30 -5.93 23.19
CA VAL A 406 5.32 -6.81 23.82
C VAL A 406 4.11 -5.99 24.27
N TYR A 407 2.91 -6.47 23.97
CA TYR A 407 1.65 -5.85 24.33
C TYR A 407 0.71 -6.84 25.01
N VAL A 408 -0.21 -6.31 25.82
CA VAL A 408 -1.46 -6.97 26.18
C VAL A 408 -2.57 -6.35 25.35
N ASP A 409 -3.36 -7.19 24.69
CA ASP A 409 -4.56 -6.76 23.95
C ASP A 409 -5.72 -6.50 24.92
N ARG A 410 -5.63 -5.38 25.64
CA ARG A 410 -6.52 -5.02 26.74
C ARG A 410 -7.98 -4.98 26.30
N ASP A 411 -8.23 -4.39 25.13
CA ASP A 411 -9.57 -4.19 24.61
C ASP A 411 -10.02 -5.38 23.72
N GLY A 412 -9.13 -6.32 23.40
CA GLY A 412 -9.38 -7.59 22.70
C GLY A 412 -9.58 -7.49 21.19
N TYR A 413 -9.33 -6.32 20.58
CA TYR A 413 -9.51 -6.11 19.15
C TYR A 413 -8.45 -6.82 18.32
N GLY A 414 -7.24 -7.03 18.87
CA GLY A 414 -6.16 -7.74 18.20
C GLY A 414 -6.50 -9.22 18.02
N PHE A 415 -6.83 -9.92 19.10
CA PHE A 415 -7.22 -11.33 19.07
C PHE A 415 -8.45 -11.54 18.19
N SER A 416 -9.49 -10.72 18.36
CA SER A 416 -10.72 -10.84 17.56
C SER A 416 -10.49 -10.52 16.08
N GLY A 417 -9.76 -9.45 15.76
CA GLY A 417 -9.55 -9.01 14.37
C GLY A 417 -8.68 -9.95 13.56
N TYR A 418 -7.75 -10.66 14.22
CA TYR A 418 -6.85 -11.63 13.60
C TYR A 418 -7.32 -13.09 13.72
N GLY A 419 -8.53 -13.32 14.24
CA GLY A 419 -9.05 -14.68 14.44
C GLY A 419 -8.20 -15.54 15.39
N ALA A 420 -7.47 -14.92 16.30
CA ALA A 420 -6.61 -15.62 17.24
C ALA A 420 -7.39 -16.12 18.45
N SER A 421 -7.08 -17.33 18.91
CA SER A 421 -7.63 -17.89 20.14
C SER A 421 -6.69 -17.63 21.33
N PRO A 422 -7.20 -17.22 22.51
CA PRO A 422 -6.40 -17.08 23.73
C PRO A 422 -5.66 -18.37 24.13
N ASP A 423 -6.22 -19.53 23.79
CA ASP A 423 -5.65 -20.86 24.11
C ASP A 423 -4.70 -21.38 23.03
N GLY A 424 -4.57 -20.66 21.91
CA GLY A 424 -3.78 -21.06 20.75
C GLY A 424 -2.56 -20.18 20.52
N THR A 425 -1.85 -20.47 19.43
CA THR A 425 -0.84 -19.57 18.88
C THR A 425 -1.21 -19.23 17.46
N THR A 426 -1.40 -17.95 17.19
CA THR A 426 -1.61 -17.42 15.84
C THR A 426 -0.47 -16.47 15.53
N VAL A 427 0.22 -16.72 14.42
CA VAL A 427 1.28 -15.85 13.91
C VAL A 427 0.78 -15.21 12.62
N SER A 428 0.74 -13.88 12.59
CA SER A 428 0.41 -13.12 11.40
C SER A 428 1.63 -12.33 10.93
N VAL A 429 1.91 -12.36 9.63
CA VAL A 429 2.95 -11.50 9.04
C VAL A 429 2.28 -10.40 8.23
N VAL A 430 2.42 -9.16 8.67
CA VAL A 430 1.96 -7.98 7.93
C VAL A 430 3.11 -7.45 7.09
N ARG A 431 2.87 -7.36 5.78
CA ARG A 431 3.80 -6.87 4.76
C ARG A 431 4.01 -5.36 4.86
N PRO A 432 5.08 -4.82 4.26
CA PRO A 432 5.32 -3.38 4.19
C PRO A 432 4.25 -2.58 3.43
N ASP A 433 3.28 -3.21 2.77
CA ASP A 433 2.13 -2.57 2.12
C ASP A 433 0.83 -2.65 2.96
N GLY A 434 0.91 -3.16 4.20
CA GLY A 434 -0.23 -3.28 5.11
C GLY A 434 -1.21 -4.39 4.72
N ILE A 435 -0.71 -5.41 4.02
CA ILE A 435 -1.44 -6.65 3.69
C ILE A 435 -0.92 -7.78 4.58
N VAL A 436 -1.80 -8.68 5.01
CA VAL A 436 -1.41 -9.90 5.71
C VAL A 436 -0.77 -10.85 4.70
N GLY A 437 0.53 -11.05 4.77
CA GLY A 437 1.24 -12.02 3.92
C GLY A 437 1.09 -13.46 4.40
N ALA A 438 0.92 -13.66 5.70
CA ALA A 438 0.75 -15.00 6.26
C ALA A 438 -0.15 -15.03 7.49
N LEU A 439 -0.94 -16.10 7.61
CA LEU A 439 -1.63 -16.52 8.83
C LEU A 439 -1.27 -17.98 9.09
N VAL A 440 -0.48 -18.22 10.13
CA VAL A 440 0.13 -19.52 10.42
C VAL A 440 0.11 -19.82 11.92
N SER A 441 0.32 -21.08 12.28
CA SER A 441 0.17 -21.59 13.65
C SER A 441 1.47 -21.54 14.46
N GLY A 442 2.59 -21.13 13.86
CA GLY A 442 3.88 -21.07 14.56
C GLY A 442 5.10 -20.94 13.65
N ALA A 443 6.26 -21.31 14.19
CA ALA A 443 7.57 -21.07 13.58
C ALA A 443 7.79 -21.78 12.22
N THR A 444 7.15 -22.93 11.99
CA THR A 444 7.29 -23.70 10.74
C THR A 444 6.64 -22.96 9.57
N GLY A 445 5.38 -22.56 9.71
CA GLY A 445 4.68 -21.75 8.69
C GLY A 445 5.34 -20.40 8.47
N LEU A 446 5.85 -19.77 9.54
CA LEU A 446 6.58 -18.50 9.43
C LEU A 446 7.83 -18.62 8.55
N LYS A 447 8.61 -19.69 8.74
CA LYS A 447 9.79 -19.98 7.90
C LYS A 447 9.37 -20.27 6.45
N ALA A 448 8.25 -20.97 6.26
CA ALA A 448 7.73 -21.24 4.92
C ALA A 448 7.39 -19.95 4.17
N TYR A 449 6.73 -19.00 4.83
CA TYR A 449 6.39 -17.71 4.24
C TYR A 449 7.64 -16.94 3.84
N PHE A 450 8.59 -16.77 4.77
CA PHE A 450 9.78 -15.95 4.47
C PHE A 450 10.73 -16.58 3.43
N ARG A 451 10.68 -17.90 3.19
CA ARG A 451 11.38 -18.51 2.03
C ARG A 451 10.83 -18.05 0.69
N ASN A 452 9.57 -17.66 0.62
CA ASN A 452 8.96 -17.12 -0.61
C ASN A 452 9.30 -15.63 -0.81
N VAL A 453 9.81 -14.94 0.22
CA VAL A 453 10.07 -13.49 0.20
C VAL A 453 11.56 -13.16 0.18
N PHE A 454 12.37 -13.82 1.00
CA PHE A 454 13.79 -13.52 1.16
C PHE A 454 14.68 -14.61 0.55
N LEU A 455 15.87 -14.21 0.10
CA LEU A 455 16.96 -15.14 -0.17
C LEU A 455 17.49 -15.68 1.17
N GLY A 456 17.66 -17.01 1.23
CA GLY A 456 18.02 -17.75 2.45
C GLY A 456 19.48 -17.71 2.85
#